data_AF-A0A849GH07-F1
#
_entry.id   AF-A0A849GH07-F1
#
_cell.length_a   1.000
_cell.length_b   1.000
_cell.length_c   1.000
_cell.angle_alpha   90.00
_cell.angle_beta   90.00
_cell.angle_gamma   90.00
#
_symmetry.space_group_name_H-M   'P 1'
#
loop_
_entity.id
_entity.type
_entity.pdbx_description
1 polymer ?
#
loop_
_entity_poly.entity_id
_entity_poly.type
_entity_poly.pdbx_seq_one_letter_code
_entity_poly.pdbx_strand_id
1 'polypeptide(L)'
;MPLDITFTLSDHDLDHFQAVVDKAKLAIADKATPDDIVAAAGKLIAEARSADLPEYIASRLMRLEVIINMLGDTEWKLGEQERARVIGALTYFCAPEDVIPDSMPGLGYLDDAIYVELVLRELHAEVTSYEEFCTYRSAEENRRREKGLDPRVDREAWLADKRATLLSTMPKLRKASKRWRLRW
;
A
#
# COMPACT_ATOMS: atom_id res chain seq x y z
N MET A 1 2.49 -4.69 31.32
CA MET A 1 2.45 -6.05 30.75
C MET A 1 1.57 -5.99 29.52
N PRO A 2 2.06 -6.34 28.32
CA PRO A 2 1.21 -6.42 27.13
C PRO A 2 0.24 -7.60 27.24
N LEU A 3 -0.95 -7.45 26.65
CA LEU A 3 -1.97 -8.48 26.50
C LEU A 3 -2.27 -8.61 25.00
N ASP A 4 -2.19 -9.83 24.48
CA ASP A 4 -2.49 -10.11 23.08
C ASP A 4 -3.94 -10.58 22.93
N ILE A 5 -4.68 -9.91 22.04
CA ILE A 5 -6.03 -10.30 21.61
C ILE A 5 -5.98 -10.53 20.10
N THR A 6 -6.30 -11.75 19.66
CA THR A 6 -6.22 -12.14 18.25
C THR A 6 -7.61 -12.42 17.70
N PHE A 7 -7.93 -11.78 16.58
CA PHE A 7 -9.13 -12.06 15.79
C PHE A 7 -8.75 -12.73 14.48
N THR A 8 -9.57 -13.67 14.02
CA THR A 8 -9.44 -14.29 12.69
C THR A 8 -10.68 -13.94 11.89
N LEU A 9 -10.49 -13.25 10.77
CA LEU A 9 -11.57 -12.98 9.82
C LEU A 9 -11.84 -14.26 9.02
N SER A 10 -13.08 -14.74 9.07
CA SER A 10 -13.56 -15.81 8.20
C SER A 10 -13.77 -15.32 6.77
N ASP A 11 -13.93 -16.23 5.83
CA ASP A 11 -14.22 -15.86 4.43
C ASP A 11 -15.51 -15.02 4.31
N HIS A 12 -16.52 -15.31 5.14
CA HIS A 12 -17.75 -14.52 5.19
C HIS A 12 -17.52 -13.10 5.72
N ASP A 13 -16.63 -12.93 6.70
CA ASP A 13 -16.28 -11.59 7.20
C ASP A 13 -15.55 -10.80 6.11
N LEU A 14 -14.65 -11.45 5.37
CA LEU A 14 -13.95 -10.85 4.24
C LEU A 14 -14.90 -10.46 3.10
N ASP A 15 -15.92 -11.26 2.82
CA ASP A 15 -16.97 -10.91 1.84
C ASP A 15 -17.79 -9.69 2.28
N HIS A 16 -18.06 -9.56 3.58
CA HIS A 16 -18.70 -8.37 4.13
C HIS A 16 -17.80 -7.13 3.96
N PHE A 17 -16.50 -7.23 4.25
CA PHE A 17 -15.56 -6.14 4.00
C PHE A 17 -15.51 -5.75 2.52
N GLN A 18 -15.52 -6.72 1.61
CA GLN A 18 -15.61 -6.45 0.17
C GLN A 18 -16.86 -5.66 -0.19
N ALA A 19 -18.03 -6.02 0.35
CA ALA A 19 -19.28 -5.32 0.08
C ALA A 19 -19.26 -3.86 0.56
N VAL A 20 -18.64 -3.60 1.72
CA VAL A 20 -18.43 -2.23 2.23
C VAL A 20 -17.58 -1.41 1.26
N VAL A 21 -16.49 -2.01 0.76
CA VAL A 21 -15.57 -1.37 -0.19
C VAL A 21 -16.27 -1.08 -1.51
N ASP A 22 -17.04 -2.03 -2.02
CA ASP A 22 -17.79 -1.85 -3.27
C ASP A 22 -18.78 -0.68 -3.15
N LYS A 23 -19.43 -0.54 -2.00
CA LYS A 23 -20.32 0.59 -1.70
C LYS A 23 -19.55 1.91 -1.63
N ALA A 24 -18.39 1.93 -0.97
CA ALA A 24 -17.53 3.11 -0.89
C ALA A 24 -17.09 3.56 -2.29
N LYS A 25 -16.65 2.64 -3.15
CA LYS A 25 -16.28 2.92 -4.54
C LYS A 25 -17.43 3.51 -5.34
N LEU A 26 -18.63 2.93 -5.23
CA LEU A 26 -19.82 3.46 -5.92
C LEU A 26 -20.15 4.89 -5.49
N ALA A 27 -19.89 5.26 -4.23
CA ALA A 27 -20.13 6.60 -3.74
C ALA A 27 -19.20 7.66 -4.35
N ILE A 28 -18.03 7.25 -4.86
CA ILE A 28 -16.96 8.13 -5.34
C ILE A 28 -16.56 7.94 -6.80
N ALA A 29 -17.12 6.96 -7.52
CA ALA A 29 -16.74 6.57 -8.88
C ALA A 29 -16.70 7.74 -9.89
N ASP A 30 -17.56 8.75 -9.70
CA ASP A 30 -17.62 9.93 -10.58
C ASP A 30 -16.99 11.19 -9.98
N LYS A 31 -16.36 11.09 -8.80
CA LYS A 31 -15.96 12.26 -7.99
C LYS A 31 -14.46 12.37 -7.73
N ALA A 32 -13.75 11.25 -7.65
CA ALA A 32 -12.34 11.23 -7.26
C ALA A 32 -11.44 10.87 -8.44
N THR A 33 -10.42 11.69 -8.69
CA THR A 33 -9.34 11.37 -9.63
C THR A 33 -8.29 10.46 -8.97
N PRO A 34 -7.43 9.78 -9.75
CA PRO A 34 -6.28 9.06 -9.21
C PRO A 34 -5.42 9.86 -8.22
N ASP A 35 -5.24 11.16 -8.49
CA ASP A 35 -4.41 12.02 -7.65
C ASP A 35 -5.13 12.38 -6.34
N ASP A 36 -6.46 12.56 -6.39
CA ASP A 36 -7.28 12.73 -5.19
C ASP A 36 -7.21 11.48 -4.30
N ILE A 37 -7.20 10.29 -4.90
CA ILE A 37 -7.10 9.02 -4.17
C ILE A 37 -5.76 8.90 -3.44
N VAL A 38 -4.66 9.22 -4.11
CA VAL A 38 -3.34 9.22 -3.49
C VAL A 38 -3.24 10.29 -2.40
N ALA A 39 -3.81 11.47 -2.64
CA ALA A 39 -3.86 12.56 -1.67
C ALA A 39 -4.65 12.18 -0.41
N ALA A 40 -5.81 11.52 -0.57
CA ALA A 40 -6.62 11.04 0.55
C ALA A 40 -5.88 9.99 1.38
N ALA A 41 -5.25 9.00 0.73
CA ALA A 41 -4.41 8.02 1.43
C ALA A 41 -3.24 8.70 2.18
N GLY A 42 -2.63 9.73 1.60
CA GLY A 42 -1.57 10.51 2.24
C GLY A 42 -2.07 11.32 3.45
N LYS A 43 -3.28 11.87 3.35
CA LYS A 43 -3.95 12.59 4.44
C LYS A 43 -4.20 11.66 5.62
N LEU A 44 -4.71 10.45 5.39
CA LEU A 44 -4.91 9.44 6.43
C LEU A 44 -3.62 9.16 7.22
N ILE A 45 -2.49 9.00 6.53
CA ILE A 45 -1.19 8.79 7.19
C ILE A 45 -0.79 10.02 8.01
N ALA A 46 -0.98 11.22 7.48
CA ALA A 46 -0.63 12.46 8.18
C ALA A 46 -1.49 12.65 9.45
N GLU A 47 -2.78 12.36 9.36
CA GLU A 47 -3.73 12.40 10.49
C GLU A 47 -3.34 11.36 11.53
N ALA A 48 -3.09 10.12 11.12
CA ALA A 48 -2.65 9.03 11.99
C ALA A 48 -1.33 9.33 12.73
N ARG A 49 -0.38 10.04 12.10
CA ARG A 49 0.88 10.46 12.76
C ARG A 49 0.67 11.55 13.80
N SER A 50 -0.36 12.38 13.62
CA SER A 50 -0.68 13.49 14.53
C SER A 50 -1.61 13.09 15.66
N ALA A 51 -2.37 12.00 15.47
CA ALA A 51 -3.29 11.46 16.45
C ALA A 51 -2.56 10.60 17.50
N ASP A 52 -3.05 10.62 18.73
CA ASP A 52 -2.61 9.73 19.82
C ASP A 52 -3.25 8.34 19.62
N LEU A 53 -2.84 7.66 18.54
CA LEU A 53 -3.37 6.35 18.20
C LEU A 53 -2.65 5.24 18.97
N PRO A 54 -3.37 4.16 19.34
CA PRO A 54 -2.73 2.95 19.80
C PRO A 54 -1.72 2.41 18.77
N GLU A 55 -0.57 1.93 19.26
CA GLU A 55 0.53 1.42 18.42
C GLU A 55 0.09 0.35 17.40
N TYR A 56 -0.87 -0.51 17.77
CA TYR A 56 -1.36 -1.58 16.88
C TYR A 56 -2.15 -1.03 15.67
N ILE A 57 -2.73 0.16 15.77
CA ILE A 57 -3.39 0.86 14.66
C ILE A 57 -2.34 1.63 13.87
N ALA A 58 -1.55 2.47 14.56
CA ALA A 58 -0.55 3.31 13.94
C ALA A 58 0.43 2.50 13.08
N SER A 59 0.99 1.41 13.62
CA SER A 59 1.93 0.55 12.89
C SER A 59 1.34 -0.07 11.62
N ARG A 60 0.02 -0.30 11.56
CA ARG A 60 -0.66 -0.82 10.36
C ARG A 60 -0.89 0.28 9.35
N LEU A 61 -1.44 1.42 9.77
CA LEU A 61 -1.66 2.58 8.88
C LEU A 61 -0.36 3.07 8.25
N MET A 62 0.74 3.06 8.99
CA MET A 62 2.05 3.49 8.50
C MET A 62 2.58 2.61 7.38
N ARG A 63 2.14 1.35 7.28
CA ARG A 63 2.49 0.50 6.13
C ARG A 63 1.88 1.00 4.82
N LEU A 64 0.83 1.83 4.86
CA LEU A 64 0.27 2.45 3.66
C LEU A 64 1.28 3.35 2.94
N GLU A 65 2.27 3.88 3.66
CA GLU A 65 3.34 4.73 3.11
C GLU A 65 4.12 4.04 1.99
N VAL A 66 4.34 2.72 2.09
CA VAL A 66 5.04 1.96 1.04
C VAL A 66 4.27 1.99 -0.29
N ILE A 67 2.94 1.97 -0.23
CA ILE A 67 2.08 1.97 -1.41
C ILE A 67 2.09 3.37 -2.05
N ILE A 68 1.99 4.42 -1.24
CA ILE A 68 2.05 5.81 -1.73
C ILE A 68 3.42 6.10 -2.36
N ASN A 69 4.50 5.71 -1.68
CA ASN A 69 5.86 5.87 -2.21
C ASN A 69 6.03 5.11 -3.52
N MET A 70 5.53 3.88 -3.62
CA MET A 70 5.56 3.10 -4.85
C MET A 70 4.85 3.79 -6.02
N LEU A 71 3.69 4.42 -5.78
CA LEU A 71 2.93 5.15 -6.80
C LEU A 71 3.64 6.44 -7.25
N GLY A 72 4.38 7.09 -6.35
CA GLY A 72 5.11 8.33 -6.63
C GLY A 72 6.54 8.12 -7.16
N ASP A 73 7.07 6.90 -7.11
CA ASP A 73 8.45 6.62 -7.48
C ASP A 73 8.64 6.55 -9.02
N THR A 74 9.17 7.65 -9.58
CA THR A 74 9.44 7.80 -11.01
C THR A 74 10.54 6.85 -11.52
N GLU A 75 11.35 6.28 -10.65
CA GLU A 75 12.39 5.31 -11.00
C GLU A 75 11.84 3.88 -11.03
N TRP A 76 10.79 3.60 -10.25
CA TRP A 76 10.13 2.30 -10.25
C TRP A 76 9.28 2.06 -11.51
N LYS A 77 8.73 3.13 -12.11
CA LYS A 77 7.97 3.10 -13.38
C LYS A 77 6.94 1.95 -13.43
N LEU A 78 6.05 1.92 -12.45
CA LEU A 78 4.97 0.94 -12.40
C LEU A 78 4.09 1.03 -13.66
N GLY A 79 3.78 -0.11 -14.28
CA GLY A 79 2.95 -0.16 -15.49
C GLY A 79 1.54 0.37 -15.25
N GLU A 80 0.86 0.84 -16.31
CA GLU A 80 -0.47 1.44 -16.18
C GLU A 80 -1.51 0.49 -15.56
N GLN A 81 -1.46 -0.79 -15.92
CA GLN A 81 -2.37 -1.81 -15.37
C GLN A 81 -2.13 -2.03 -13.87
N GLU A 82 -0.88 -2.18 -13.47
CA GLU A 82 -0.50 -2.27 -12.06
C GLU A 82 -0.89 -1.02 -11.29
N ARG A 83 -0.61 0.17 -11.85
CA ARG A 83 -0.95 1.45 -11.22
C ARG A 83 -2.45 1.57 -11.01
N ALA A 84 -3.27 1.23 -12.01
CA ALA A 84 -4.73 1.23 -11.91
C ALA A 84 -5.23 0.29 -10.81
N ARG A 85 -4.63 -0.92 -10.69
CA ARG A 85 -4.96 -1.87 -9.61
C ARG A 85 -4.64 -1.30 -8.22
N VAL A 86 -3.47 -0.69 -8.06
CA VAL A 86 -3.07 -0.08 -6.78
C VAL A 86 -3.98 1.10 -6.42
N ILE A 87 -4.36 1.94 -7.38
CA ILE A 87 -5.29 3.06 -7.14
C ILE A 87 -6.69 2.57 -6.80
N GLY A 88 -7.19 1.55 -7.52
CA GLY A 88 -8.43 0.86 -7.16
C GLY A 88 -8.40 0.37 -5.71
N ALA A 89 -7.22 0.01 -5.23
CA ALA A 89 -6.98 -0.39 -3.84
C ALA A 89 -7.01 0.69 -2.79
N LEU A 90 -6.67 1.92 -3.17
CA LEU A 90 -6.71 3.06 -2.28
C LEU A 90 -8.06 3.78 -2.29
N THR A 91 -8.95 3.40 -3.20
CA THR A 91 -10.24 4.06 -3.42
C THR A 91 -11.12 4.07 -2.16
N TYR A 92 -11.01 3.06 -1.29
CA TYR A 92 -11.70 3.03 0.01
C TYR A 92 -11.44 4.27 0.87
N PHE A 93 -10.19 4.75 0.91
CA PHE A 93 -9.79 5.89 1.75
C PHE A 93 -10.35 7.25 1.28
N CYS A 94 -11.08 7.26 0.17
CA CYS A 94 -11.83 8.42 -0.30
C CYS A 94 -13.32 8.38 0.07
N ALA A 95 -13.77 7.31 0.74
CA ALA A 95 -15.15 7.22 1.20
C ALA A 95 -15.49 8.43 2.08
N PRO A 96 -16.68 9.03 1.92
CA PRO A 96 -17.07 10.20 2.71
C PRO A 96 -17.41 9.87 4.16
N GLU A 97 -17.68 8.60 4.48
CA GLU A 97 -18.05 8.13 5.81
C GLU A 97 -17.27 6.85 6.15
N ASP A 98 -16.59 6.86 7.30
CA ASP A 98 -15.88 5.70 7.83
C ASP A 98 -16.86 4.69 8.45
N VAL A 99 -16.48 3.41 8.46
CA VAL A 99 -17.29 2.37 9.13
C VAL A 99 -17.23 2.57 10.63
N ILE A 100 -16.06 2.95 11.14
CA ILE A 100 -15.86 3.32 12.55
C ILE A 100 -15.47 4.80 12.58
N PRO A 101 -16.25 5.67 13.25
CA PRO A 101 -15.89 7.07 13.37
C PRO A 101 -14.52 7.26 14.04
N ASP A 102 -13.64 8.05 13.42
CA ASP A 102 -12.31 8.39 13.95
C ASP A 102 -12.33 8.95 15.37
N SER A 103 -13.38 9.69 15.71
CA SER A 103 -13.57 10.26 17.05
C SER A 103 -13.85 9.21 18.15
N MET A 104 -14.07 7.94 17.79
CA MET A 104 -14.40 6.88 18.73
C MET A 104 -13.16 6.51 19.58
N PRO A 105 -13.20 6.73 20.91
CA PRO A 105 -12.03 6.48 21.75
C PRO A 105 -11.59 5.02 21.72
N GLY A 106 -10.32 4.78 21.40
CA GLY A 106 -9.68 3.46 21.39
C GLY A 106 -10.06 2.54 20.22
N LEU A 107 -11.05 2.91 19.38
CA LEU A 107 -11.50 2.10 18.25
C LEU A 107 -11.48 2.82 16.90
N GLY A 108 -11.44 4.15 16.86
CA GLY A 108 -11.30 4.90 15.61
C GLY A 108 -10.08 4.41 14.80
N TYR A 109 -10.19 4.46 13.48
CA TYR A 109 -9.21 3.93 12.52
C TYR A 109 -8.95 2.41 12.55
N LEU A 110 -9.67 1.64 13.37
CA LEU A 110 -9.47 0.19 13.42
C LEU A 110 -9.85 -0.46 12.08
N ASP A 111 -10.94 -0.01 11.46
CA ASP A 111 -11.38 -0.47 10.14
C ASP A 111 -10.38 -0.08 9.05
N ASP A 112 -9.81 1.13 9.10
CA ASP A 112 -8.72 1.51 8.19
C ASP A 112 -7.49 0.63 8.36
N ALA A 113 -7.09 0.34 9.59
CA ALA A 113 -5.95 -0.54 9.87
C ALA A 113 -6.17 -1.96 9.34
N ILE A 114 -7.40 -2.48 9.49
CA ILE A 114 -7.80 -3.76 8.89
C ILE A 114 -7.75 -3.66 7.36
N TYR A 115 -8.27 -2.59 6.79
CA TYR A 115 -8.31 -2.40 5.34
C TYR A 115 -6.91 -2.28 4.72
N VAL A 116 -6.01 -1.52 5.35
CA VAL A 116 -4.60 -1.43 4.95
C VAL A 116 -3.95 -2.81 4.94
N GLU A 117 -4.20 -3.65 5.95
CA GLU A 117 -3.68 -5.02 5.98
C GLU A 117 -4.23 -5.88 4.84
N LEU A 118 -5.52 -5.73 4.49
CA LEU A 118 -6.13 -6.43 3.34
C LEU A 118 -5.50 -5.97 2.02
N VAL A 119 -5.32 -4.66 1.83
CA VAL A 119 -4.68 -4.08 0.64
C VAL A 119 -3.24 -4.56 0.50
N LEU A 120 -2.46 -4.56 1.58
CA LEU A 120 -1.07 -5.02 1.57
C LEU A 120 -0.95 -6.50 1.23
N ARG A 121 -1.90 -7.34 1.68
CA ARG A 121 -1.95 -8.76 1.31
C ARG A 121 -2.29 -8.95 -0.17
N GLU A 122 -3.21 -8.16 -0.69
CA GLU A 122 -3.63 -8.21 -2.09
C GLU A 122 -2.54 -7.69 -3.04
N LEU A 123 -1.82 -6.66 -2.62
CA LEU A 123 -0.70 -6.02 -3.33
C LEU A 123 0.66 -6.59 -2.90
N HIS A 124 0.70 -7.75 -2.25
CA HIS A 124 1.94 -8.31 -1.72
C HIS A 124 3.04 -8.41 -2.77
N ALA A 125 2.70 -8.80 -4.01
CA ALA A 125 3.67 -8.92 -5.10
C ALA A 125 4.25 -7.56 -5.52
N GLU A 126 3.39 -6.54 -5.66
CA GLU A 126 3.75 -5.16 -5.97
C GLU A 126 4.66 -4.59 -4.86
N VAL A 127 4.22 -4.67 -3.61
CA VAL A 127 4.93 -4.15 -2.44
C VAL A 127 6.29 -4.82 -2.27
N THR A 128 6.34 -6.16 -2.30
CA THR A 128 7.61 -6.92 -2.15
C THR A 128 8.60 -6.54 -3.24
N SER A 129 8.13 -6.43 -4.49
CA SER A 129 9.00 -6.08 -5.62
C SER A 129 9.52 -4.64 -5.50
N TYR A 130 8.68 -3.72 -5.03
CA TYR A 130 9.09 -2.33 -4.80
C TYR A 130 10.08 -2.19 -3.63
N GLU A 131 9.88 -2.92 -2.53
CA GLU A 131 10.82 -2.94 -1.41
C GLU A 131 12.18 -3.53 -1.83
N GLU A 132 12.16 -4.59 -2.64
CA GLU A 132 13.38 -5.18 -3.21
C GLU A 132 14.10 -4.19 -4.15
N PHE A 133 13.34 -3.45 -4.96
CA PHE A 133 13.88 -2.38 -5.80
C PHE A 133 14.54 -1.27 -4.97
N CYS A 134 13.87 -0.78 -3.92
CA CYS A 134 14.41 0.23 -3.02
C CYS A 134 15.69 -0.23 -2.31
N THR A 135 15.70 -1.49 -1.86
CA THR A 135 16.85 -2.10 -1.20
C THR A 135 18.04 -2.18 -2.17
N TYR A 136 17.80 -2.67 -3.39
CA TYR A 136 18.83 -2.75 -4.43
C TYR A 136 19.36 -1.37 -4.79
N ARG A 137 18.47 -0.38 -4.98
CA ARG A 137 18.82 1.01 -5.28
C ARG A 137 19.77 1.59 -4.22
N SER A 138 19.40 1.46 -2.95
CA SER A 138 20.19 1.99 -1.83
C SER A 138 21.55 1.27 -1.71
N ALA A 139 21.58 -0.05 -1.88
CA ALA A 139 22.80 -0.84 -1.81
C ALA A 139 23.78 -0.50 -2.94
N GLU A 140 23.29 -0.34 -4.17
CA GLU A 140 24.10 0.00 -5.33
C GLU A 140 24.66 1.43 -5.22
N GLU A 141 23.87 2.38 -4.70
CA GLU A 141 24.34 3.73 -4.41
C GLU A 141 25.50 3.72 -3.41
N ASN A 142 25.34 3.00 -2.30
CA ASN A 142 26.38 2.91 -1.27
C ASN A 142 27.66 2.27 -1.81
N ARG A 143 27.53 1.16 -2.56
CA ARG A 143 28.67 0.48 -3.20
C ARG A 143 29.45 1.39 -4.15
N ARG A 144 28.76 2.26 -4.88
CA ARG A 144 29.39 3.23 -5.80
C ARG A 144 30.10 4.34 -5.02
N ARG A 145 29.47 4.89 -3.98
CA ARG A 145 30.07 5.89 -3.09
C ARG A 145 31.36 5.36 -2.44
N GLU A 146 31.35 4.11 -1.96
CA GLU A 146 32.52 3.45 -1.37
C GLU A 146 33.68 3.30 -2.36
N LYS A 147 33.38 3.15 -3.66
CA LYS A 147 34.37 3.09 -4.75
C LYS A 147 34.79 4.47 -5.27
N GLY A 148 34.31 5.57 -4.67
CA GLY A 148 34.55 6.94 -5.14
C GLY A 148 33.87 7.26 -6.47
N LEU A 149 32.89 6.48 -6.90
CA LEU A 149 32.11 6.70 -8.12
C LEU A 149 30.84 7.49 -7.81
N ASP A 150 30.43 8.38 -8.71
CA ASP A 150 29.14 9.08 -8.60
C ASP A 150 27.97 8.09 -8.86
N PRO A 151 27.06 7.88 -7.89
CA PRO A 151 25.90 6.99 -8.07
C PRO A 151 24.91 7.43 -9.14
N ARG A 152 24.97 8.69 -9.59
CA ARG A 152 24.09 9.23 -10.64
C ARG A 152 24.54 8.82 -12.03
N VAL A 153 25.82 8.48 -12.21
CA VAL A 153 26.36 8.03 -13.49
C VAL A 153 25.78 6.67 -13.84
N ASP A 154 25.21 6.55 -15.02
CA ASP A 154 24.62 5.31 -15.54
C ASP A 154 23.44 4.76 -14.69
N ARG A 155 22.81 5.63 -13.88
CA ARG A 155 21.75 5.27 -12.92
C ARG A 155 20.60 4.49 -13.53
N GLU A 156 20.06 4.99 -14.64
CA GLU A 156 18.93 4.35 -15.31
C GLU A 156 19.31 2.97 -15.84
N ALA A 157 20.55 2.72 -16.26
CA ALA A 157 20.93 1.43 -16.87
C ALA A 157 20.86 0.29 -15.87
N TRP A 158 21.47 0.44 -14.69
CA TRP A 158 21.44 -0.61 -13.66
C TRP A 158 20.09 -0.69 -12.93
N LEU A 159 19.35 0.43 -12.81
CA LEU A 159 17.98 0.39 -12.30
C LEU A 159 17.02 -0.29 -13.28
N ALA A 160 17.16 -0.05 -14.59
CA ALA A 160 16.26 -0.61 -15.60
C ALA A 160 16.34 -2.14 -15.66
N ASP A 161 17.54 -2.72 -15.59
CA ASP A 161 17.74 -4.18 -15.59
C ASP A 161 17.08 -4.85 -14.37
N LYS A 162 17.34 -4.30 -13.17
CA LYS A 162 16.71 -4.79 -11.94
C LYS A 162 15.20 -4.64 -11.97
N ARG A 163 14.70 -3.47 -12.38
CA ARG A 163 13.27 -3.18 -12.51
C ARG A 163 12.58 -4.16 -13.46
N ALA A 164 13.14 -4.37 -14.66
CA ALA A 164 12.59 -5.30 -15.64
C ALA A 164 12.49 -6.73 -15.09
N THR A 165 13.53 -7.17 -14.38
CA THR A 165 13.54 -8.47 -13.71
C THR A 165 12.41 -8.57 -12.69
N LEU A 166 12.28 -7.60 -11.78
CA LEU A 166 11.26 -7.60 -10.73
C LEU A 166 9.83 -7.59 -11.32
N LEU A 167 9.55 -6.67 -12.26
CA LEU A 167 8.26 -6.57 -12.92
C LEU A 167 7.87 -7.88 -13.63
N SER A 168 8.83 -8.59 -14.24
CA SER A 168 8.56 -9.87 -14.91
C SER A 168 8.21 -11.01 -13.93
N THR A 169 8.64 -10.91 -12.67
CA THR A 169 8.39 -11.93 -11.64
C THR A 169 7.11 -11.69 -10.85
N MET A 170 6.60 -10.45 -10.81
CA MET A 170 5.38 -10.06 -10.09
C MET A 170 4.18 -10.98 -10.39
N PRO A 171 3.86 -11.34 -11.65
CA PRO A 171 2.74 -12.25 -11.93
C PRO A 171 2.87 -13.62 -11.28
N LYS A 172 4.11 -14.12 -11.09
CA LYS A 172 4.36 -15.41 -10.42
C LYS A 172 4.11 -15.29 -8.91
N LEU A 173 4.59 -14.20 -8.30
CA LEU A 173 4.34 -13.90 -6.88
C LEU A 173 2.84 -13.78 -6.58
N ARG A 174 2.08 -13.10 -7.44
CA ARG A 174 0.61 -13.00 -7.30
C ARG A 174 -0.09 -14.35 -7.31
N LYS A 175 0.39 -15.33 -8.08
CA LYS A 175 -0.24 -16.66 -8.17
C LYS A 175 0.01 -17.51 -6.92
N ALA A 176 1.09 -17.23 -6.19
CA ALA A 176 1.43 -17.92 -4.95
C ALA A 176 0.57 -17.45 -3.76
N SER A 177 0.15 -16.18 -3.74
CA SER A 177 -0.81 -15.63 -2.76
C SER A 177 -2.25 -15.98 -3.18
N LYS A 178 -2.81 -17.08 -2.65
CA LYS A 178 -3.99 -17.74 -3.24
C LYS A 178 -5.16 -18.01 -2.30
N ARG A 179 -5.32 -17.26 -1.20
CA ARG A 179 -6.41 -17.51 -0.23
C ARG A 179 -7.61 -16.57 -0.34
N TRP A 180 -7.42 -15.30 -0.70
CA TRP A 180 -8.51 -14.35 -0.93
C TRP A 180 -8.00 -13.22 -1.81
N ARG A 181 -8.88 -12.62 -2.64
CA ARG A 181 -8.53 -11.51 -3.53
C ARG A 181 -9.57 -10.42 -3.47
N LEU A 182 -9.12 -9.19 -3.29
CA LEU A 182 -10.03 -8.05 -3.42
C LEU A 182 -10.46 -7.89 -4.87
N ARG A 183 -11.76 -7.73 -5.07
CA ARG A 183 -12.35 -7.43 -6.37
C ARG A 183 -12.26 -5.92 -6.55
N TRP A 184 -11.44 -5.52 -7.53
CA TRP A 184 -11.17 -4.12 -7.85
C TRP A 184 -12.15 -3.61 -8.87
#